data_AF-A0A132MUE7-F1
#
_entry.id   AF-A0A132MUE7-F1
#
_cell.length_a   1.000
_cell.length_b   1.000
_cell.length_c   1.000
_cell.angle_alpha   90.00
_cell.angle_beta   90.00
_cell.angle_gamma   90.00
#
_symmetry.space_group_name_H-M   'P 1'
#
loop_
_entity.id
_entity.type
_entity.pdbx_description
1 polymer ?
#
loop_
_entity_poly.entity_id
_entity_poly.type
_entity_poly.pdbx_seq_one_letter_code
_entity_poly.pdbx_strand_id
1 'polypeptide(L)'
;MRPYAVTGGRTRPRYQLAIEALVSTTERGRRESIGLIPEHRRICELCLEVRSVAEVAAYIGVPLGVARVLVGDMAEVGLVQVHQPGNVEGQPEVTLLERVLSGLRKL
;
A
#
# COMPACT_ATOMS: atom_id res chain seq x y z
N MET A 1 3.83 10.68 28.19
CA MET A 1 3.09 11.01 26.95
C MET A 1 2.47 9.74 26.39
N ARG A 2 1.19 9.75 26.01
CA ARG A 2 0.48 8.59 25.44
C ARG A 2 0.26 8.83 23.94
N PRO A 3 1.01 8.20 23.02
CA PRO A 3 1.11 8.69 21.65
C PRO A 3 0.16 8.02 20.63
N TYR A 4 -1.07 7.57 20.95
CA TYR A 4 -1.84 6.81 19.93
C TYR A 4 -3.36 7.08 19.91
N ALA A 5 -3.77 8.34 20.00
CA ALA A 5 -5.19 8.72 19.98
C ALA A 5 -5.73 9.12 18.59
N VAL A 6 -4.99 8.89 17.49
CA VAL A 6 -5.34 9.43 16.15
C VAL A 6 -5.93 8.35 15.20
N THR A 7 -6.32 7.17 15.70
CA THR A 7 -7.05 6.17 14.88
C THR A 7 -8.50 5.93 15.32
N GLY A 8 -9.05 6.75 16.22
CA GLY A 8 -10.46 6.65 16.63
C GLY A 8 -10.87 5.30 17.22
N GLY A 9 -9.94 4.54 17.81
CA GLY A 9 -10.19 3.19 18.34
C GLY A 9 -10.08 2.06 17.31
N ARG A 10 -9.67 2.34 16.06
CA ARG A 10 -9.39 1.31 15.06
C ARG A 10 -8.01 0.71 15.33
N THR A 11 -7.99 -0.40 16.07
CA THR A 11 -6.80 -1.26 16.29
C THR A 11 -6.68 -2.38 15.26
N ARG A 12 -7.59 -2.45 14.29
CA ARG A 12 -7.51 -3.38 13.16
C ARG A 12 -7.63 -2.60 11.85
N PRO A 13 -6.58 -2.56 11.01
CA PRO A 13 -6.73 -2.05 9.66
C PRO A 13 -7.75 -2.93 8.92
N ARG A 14 -8.65 -2.33 8.12
CA ARG A 14 -9.63 -3.09 7.32
C ARG A 14 -8.94 -4.02 6.31
N TYR A 15 -7.73 -3.65 5.91
CA TYR A 15 -6.82 -4.44 5.10
C TYR A 15 -5.64 -4.90 5.94
N GLN A 16 -5.45 -6.21 6.07
CA GLN A 16 -4.26 -6.76 6.72
C GLN A 16 -3.10 -6.74 5.72
N LEU A 17 -2.61 -5.53 5.41
CA LEU A 17 -1.51 -5.33 4.47
C LEU A 17 -0.27 -6.11 4.96
N ALA A 18 0.24 -6.98 4.09
CA ALA A 18 1.50 -7.68 4.33
C ALA A 18 2.63 -6.63 4.53
N ILE A 19 3.64 -6.95 5.33
CA ILE A 19 4.72 -5.98 5.61
C ILE A 19 5.56 -5.70 4.35
N GLU A 20 5.68 -6.73 3.52
CA GLU A 20 6.34 -6.78 2.21
C GLU A 20 5.44 -6.28 1.06
N ALA A 21 4.18 -5.94 1.31
CA ALA A 21 3.29 -5.41 0.29
C ALA A 21 3.88 -4.14 -0.31
N LEU A 22 3.95 -4.07 -1.64
CA LEU A 22 4.53 -2.95 -2.35
C LEU A 22 3.52 -1.84 -2.55
N VAL A 23 3.96 -0.61 -2.50
CA VAL A 23 3.14 0.60 -2.60
C VAL A 23 3.73 1.51 -3.65
N SER A 24 2.88 2.05 -4.52
CA SER A 24 3.25 3.04 -5.53
C SER A 24 2.23 4.16 -5.61
N THR A 25 2.68 5.38 -5.83
CA THR A 25 1.80 6.54 -5.99
C THR A 25 1.08 6.50 -7.33
N THR A 26 -0.25 6.65 -7.30
CA THR A 26 -1.06 6.69 -8.53
C THR A 26 -0.92 8.03 -9.23
N GLU A 27 -1.41 8.12 -10.46
CA GLU A 27 -1.50 9.41 -11.17
C GLU A 27 -2.35 10.44 -10.42
N ARG A 28 -3.41 9.98 -9.74
CA ARG A 28 -4.25 10.82 -8.88
C ARG A 28 -3.45 11.35 -7.68
N GLY A 29 -2.73 10.47 -7.00
CA GLY A 29 -1.86 10.84 -5.87
C GLY A 29 -0.80 11.87 -6.24
N ARG A 30 -0.27 11.79 -7.48
CA ARG A 30 0.65 12.80 -8.03
C ARG A 30 -0.02 14.16 -8.19
N ARG A 31 -1.20 14.21 -8.82
CA ARG A 31 -1.93 15.46 -9.10
C ARG A 31 -2.45 16.14 -7.84
N GLU A 32 -2.95 15.38 -6.89
CA GLU A 32 -3.60 15.90 -5.67
C GLU A 32 -2.61 16.19 -4.53
N SER A 33 -1.31 15.92 -4.72
CA SER A 33 -0.25 16.04 -3.70
C SER A 33 -0.21 17.39 -2.95
N ILE A 34 -0.58 18.48 -3.61
CA ILE A 34 -0.56 19.83 -3.03
C ILE A 34 -1.64 20.00 -1.94
N GLY A 35 -2.80 19.35 -2.08
CA GLY A 35 -3.94 19.47 -1.14
C GLY A 35 -3.99 18.43 -0.02
N LEU A 36 -3.05 17.48 0.00
CA LEU A 36 -3.02 16.40 0.98
C LEU A 36 -2.53 16.88 2.36
N ILE A 37 -2.97 16.19 3.41
CA ILE A 37 -2.36 16.31 4.73
C ILE A 37 -0.87 15.91 4.68
N PRO A 38 -0.01 16.44 5.56
CA PRO A 38 1.44 16.27 5.48
C PRO A 38 1.89 14.80 5.36
N GLU A 39 1.26 13.90 6.12
CA GLU A 39 1.56 12.47 6.14
C GLU A 39 1.24 11.82 4.79
N HIS A 40 0.08 12.12 4.21
CA HIS A 40 -0.32 11.58 2.91
C HIS A 40 0.56 12.13 1.78
N ARG A 41 0.89 13.42 1.81
CA ARG A 41 1.83 14.01 0.85
C ARG A 41 3.17 13.29 0.92
N ARG A 42 3.69 13.07 2.13
CA ARG A 42 5.00 12.44 2.33
C ARG A 42 5.02 11.00 1.83
N ILE A 43 3.95 10.24 2.07
CA ILE A 43 3.82 8.87 1.55
C ILE A 43 3.72 8.90 0.01
N CYS A 44 2.96 9.82 -0.57
CA CYS A 44 2.90 9.99 -2.03
C CYS A 44 4.26 10.32 -2.66
N GLU A 45 5.09 11.14 -2.01
CA GLU A 45 6.44 11.45 -2.47
C GLU A 45 7.36 10.23 -2.38
N LEU A 46 7.34 9.51 -1.25
CA LEU A 46 8.16 8.33 -1.02
C LEU A 46 7.82 7.19 -1.99
N CYS A 47 6.54 7.03 -2.29
CA CYS A 47 6.05 5.97 -3.16
C CYS A 47 6.05 6.35 -4.66
N LEU A 48 6.69 7.46 -5.06
CA LEU A 48 7.02 7.71 -6.47
C LEU A 48 7.94 6.63 -7.03
N GLU A 49 8.82 6.11 -6.18
CA GLU A 49 9.48 4.82 -6.36
C GLU A 49 8.68 3.76 -5.61
N VAL A 50 8.61 2.54 -6.15
CA VAL A 50 7.90 1.44 -5.48
C VAL A 50 8.60 1.09 -4.17
N ARG A 51 7.87 1.07 -3.05
CA ARG A 51 8.39 0.76 -1.71
C ARG A 51 7.47 -0.16 -0.95
N SER A 52 8.01 -1.00 -0.09
CA SER A 52 7.22 -1.82 0.83
C SER A 52 6.58 -1.00 1.95
N VAL A 53 5.50 -1.51 2.55
CA VAL A 53 4.89 -0.90 3.75
C VAL A 53 5.88 -0.79 4.91
N ALA A 54 6.81 -1.75 5.05
CA ALA A 54 7.88 -1.70 6.02
C ALA A 54 8.80 -0.48 5.81
N GLU A 55 9.22 -0.27 4.57
CA GLU A 55 10.07 0.87 4.22
C GLU A 55 9.33 2.19 4.43
N VAL A 56 8.07 2.28 4.02
CA VAL A 56 7.24 3.47 4.27
C VAL A 56 7.25 3.80 5.76
N ALA A 57 6.97 2.82 6.63
CA ALA A 57 6.99 3.00 8.09
C ALA A 57 8.34 3.53 8.60
N ALA A 58 9.44 2.95 8.11
CA ALA A 58 10.80 3.36 8.47
C ALA A 58 11.11 4.79 8.02
N TYR A 59 10.74 5.18 6.81
CA TYR A 59 11.02 6.51 6.27
C TYR A 59 10.19 7.63 6.92
N ILE A 60 8.94 7.35 7.29
CA ILE A 60 8.09 8.34 7.96
C ILE A 60 8.21 8.30 9.49
N GLY A 61 8.92 7.31 10.05
CA GLY A 61 9.22 7.24 11.49
C GLY A 61 8.01 6.88 12.36
N VAL A 62 7.05 6.10 11.85
CA VAL A 62 5.85 5.68 12.60
C VAL A 62 5.82 4.17 12.82
N PRO A 63 5.09 3.67 13.84
CA PRO A 63 4.93 2.22 14.01
C PRO A 63 4.28 1.56 12.78
N LEU A 64 4.68 0.32 12.48
CA LEU A 64 4.17 -0.42 11.31
C LEU A 64 2.64 -0.48 11.24
N GLY A 65 1.96 -0.64 12.38
CA GLY A 65 0.50 -0.64 12.43
C GLY A 65 -0.13 0.69 11.97
N VAL A 66 0.53 1.82 12.27
CA VAL A 66 0.10 3.15 11.84
C VAL A 66 0.33 3.32 10.34
N ALA A 67 1.50 2.93 9.84
CA ALA A 67 1.79 2.96 8.40
C ALA A 67 0.79 2.13 7.58
N ARG A 68 0.40 0.94 8.07
CA ARG A 68 -0.63 0.10 7.44
C ARG A 68 -1.99 0.80 7.36
N VAL A 69 -2.40 1.50 8.42
CA VAL A 69 -3.66 2.25 8.43
C VAL A 69 -3.60 3.39 7.42
N LEU A 70 -2.53 4.21 7.45
CA LEU A 70 -2.37 5.34 6.52
C LEU A 70 -2.34 4.89 5.05
N VAL A 71 -1.56 3.85 4.73
CA VAL A 71 -1.49 3.29 3.37
C VAL A 71 -2.84 2.72 2.95
N GLY A 72 -3.56 2.04 3.84
CA GLY A 72 -4.90 1.54 3.58
C GLY A 72 -5.90 2.65 3.27
N ASP A 73 -5.92 3.69 4.10
CA ASP A 73 -6.79 4.86 3.92
C ASP A 73 -6.49 5.58 2.60
N MET A 74 -5.21 5.76 2.26
CA MET A 74 -4.77 6.36 0.99
C MET A 74 -5.10 5.49 -0.22
N ALA A 75 -5.06 4.16 -0.08
CA ALA A 75 -5.44 3.23 -1.14
C ALA A 75 -6.95 3.26 -1.40
N GLU A 76 -7.77 3.34 -0.35
CA GLU A 76 -9.24 3.44 -0.43
C GLU A 76 -9.69 4.68 -1.23
N VAL A 77 -8.98 5.80 -1.08
CA VAL A 77 -9.24 7.03 -1.85
C VAL A 77 -8.48 7.10 -3.19
N GLY A 78 -7.69 6.07 -3.53
CA GLY A 78 -6.99 5.94 -4.81
C GLY A 78 -5.76 6.83 -4.97
N LEU A 79 -5.15 7.30 -3.88
CA LEU A 79 -3.91 8.09 -3.91
C LEU A 79 -2.67 7.22 -4.11
N VAL A 80 -2.70 6.01 -3.56
CA VAL A 80 -1.66 4.99 -3.74
C VAL A 80 -2.28 3.69 -4.21
N GLN A 81 -1.48 2.87 -4.86
CA GLN A 81 -1.81 1.50 -5.24
C GLN A 81 -0.95 0.55 -4.40
N VAL A 82 -1.59 -0.46 -3.83
CA VAL A 82 -0.92 -1.55 -3.11
C VAL A 82 -0.86 -2.77 -4.02
N HIS A 83 0.32 -3.35 -4.17
CA HIS A 83 0.56 -4.60 -4.87
C HIS A 83 0.90 -5.67 -3.83
N GLN A 84 -0.02 -6.61 -3.61
CA GLN A 84 0.28 -7.81 -2.82
C GLN A 84 -0.17 -9.07 -3.57
N PRO A 85 0.61 -10.16 -3.55
CA PRO A 85 0.15 -11.43 -4.06
C PRO A 85 -1.04 -11.91 -3.22
N GLY A 86 -2.16 -12.18 -3.87
CA GLY A 86 -3.35 -12.78 -3.25
C GLY A 86 -4.45 -11.86 -2.69
N ASN A 87 -4.29 -10.52 -2.65
CA ASN A 87 -5.40 -9.61 -2.32
C ASN A 87 -5.78 -8.82 -3.55
N VAL A 88 -6.53 -9.49 -4.42
CA VAL A 88 -7.12 -8.87 -5.60
C VAL A 88 -8.59 -8.61 -5.29
N GLU A 89 -8.91 -7.42 -4.79
CA GLU A 89 -10.25 -6.86 -5.01
C GLU A 89 -10.35 -6.50 -6.50
N GLY A 90 -10.59 -7.54 -7.32
CA GLY A 90 -10.69 -7.50 -8.79
C GLY A 90 -9.60 -8.30 -9.53
N GLN A 91 -9.58 -9.64 -9.37
CA GLN A 91 -8.76 -10.69 -10.05
C GLN A 91 -7.81 -10.24 -11.19
N PRO A 92 -6.52 -10.71 -11.28
CA PRO A 92 -6.20 -12.13 -11.54
C PRO A 92 -4.79 -12.64 -11.10
N GLU A 93 -4.61 -13.92 -10.75
CA GLU A 93 -3.23 -14.51 -10.68
C GLU A 93 -3.12 -16.03 -10.94
N VAL A 94 -4.22 -16.77 -11.15
CA VAL A 94 -4.10 -18.20 -11.52
C VAL A 94 -3.82 -18.37 -13.02
N THR A 95 -4.38 -17.52 -13.86
CA THR A 95 -4.27 -17.63 -15.33
C THR A 95 -2.89 -17.30 -15.88
N LEU A 96 -2.10 -16.45 -15.21
CA LEU A 96 -0.72 -16.16 -15.63
C LEU A 96 0.22 -17.33 -15.30
N LEU A 97 0.11 -17.89 -14.09
CA LEU A 97 0.89 -19.04 -13.66
C LEU A 97 0.56 -20.30 -14.48
N GLU A 98 -0.72 -20.52 -14.82
CA GLU A 98 -1.11 -21.61 -15.72
C GLU A 98 -0.57 -21.45 -17.14
N ARG A 99 -0.50 -20.21 -17.66
CA ARG A 99 0.09 -19.94 -18.99
C ARG A 99 1.58 -20.20 -19.02
N VAL A 100 2.31 -19.80 -17.97
CA VAL A 100 3.75 -20.09 -17.85
C VAL A 100 3.99 -21.60 -17.73
N LEU A 101 3.22 -22.29 -16.89
CA LEU A 101 3.32 -23.75 -16.72
C LEU A 101 3.00 -24.51 -18.02
N SER A 102 1.97 -24.07 -18.74
CA SER A 102 1.59 -24.65 -20.04
C SER A 102 2.66 -24.40 -21.12
N GLY A 103 3.31 -23.25 -21.10
CA GLY A 103 4.43 -22.92 -22.00
C GLY A 103 5.67 -23.80 -21.76
N LEU A 104 6.01 -24.06 -20.50
CA LEU A 104 7.16 -24.90 -20.13
C LEU A 104 6.96 -26.40 -20.39
N ARG A 105 5.71 -26.89 -20.42
CA ARG A 105 5.38 -28.30 -20.70
C ARG A 105 5.25 -28.63 -22.19
N LYS A 106 5.27 -27.62 -23.06
CA LYS A 106 5.17 -27.76 -24.53
C LYS A 106 6.52 -27.62 -25.25
N LEU A 107 7.61 -27.60 -24.49
CA LEU A 107 8.99 -27.73 -24.95
C LEU A 107 9.50 -29.12 -24.53
#